data_AF-A0AAP0KLF0-F1
#
_entry.id   AF-A0AAP0KLF0-F1
#
_cell.length_a   1.000
_cell.length_b   1.000
_cell.length_c   1.000
_cell.angle_alpha   90.00
_cell.angle_beta   90.00
_cell.angle_gamma   90.00
#
_symmetry.space_group_name_H-M   'P 1'
#
loop_
_entity.id
_entity.type
_entity.pdbx_description
1 polymer ?
#
loop_
_entity_poly.entity_id
_entity_poly.type
_entity_poly.pdbx_seq_one_letter_code
_entity_poly.pdbx_strand_id
1 'polypeptide(L)'
;MSLAAQDPFYIVKAEIQDSIDKLQSTFHQWKNVTSNPGERVHLMKELLTSCESLEWQCFDRKVDELNKAIAVAARDPAYYNLDETELERRRKWTRDAHAQVATVRGTVEAGRQQSIRITPGINDSRQELMRLPNDRPYQAGRSNEYASQDNDEFISSESDRQMLLIKQQDEELDELSASVERIGGIGLTIHEELSGQDKIIHELSLDMDSTSNRLDFVQKARDHQTQTNTLNDASKNFLAFQNFGI
;
A
#
# COMPACT_ATOMS: atom_id res chain seq x y z
N MET A 1 -0.96 0.18 34.74
CA MET A 1 -1.09 0.10 33.26
C MET A 1 -2.38 0.83 32.91
N SER A 2 -2.30 1.94 32.19
CA SER A 2 -3.46 2.84 32.01
C SER A 2 -4.52 2.22 31.11
N LEU A 3 -5.81 2.41 31.44
CA LEU A 3 -6.97 2.01 30.61
C LEU A 3 -6.84 2.41 29.12
N ALA A 4 -6.12 3.49 28.82
CA ALA A 4 -5.84 3.95 27.47
C ALA A 4 -5.02 2.95 26.61
N ALA A 5 -4.24 2.05 27.22
CA ALA A 5 -3.41 1.07 26.50
C ALA A 5 -4.21 -0.13 25.97
N GLN A 6 -5.44 -0.34 26.45
CA GLN A 6 -6.34 -1.39 25.99
C GLN A 6 -7.41 -0.87 25.02
N ASP A 7 -7.45 0.43 24.77
CA ASP A 7 -8.45 1.04 23.91
C ASP A 7 -8.09 0.77 22.43
N PRO A 8 -9.00 0.13 21.66
CA PRO A 8 -8.80 -0.13 20.24
C PRO A 8 -8.37 1.08 19.43
N PHE A 9 -8.81 2.29 19.82
CA PHE A 9 -8.41 3.53 19.17
C PHE A 9 -6.89 3.72 19.20
N TYR A 10 -6.25 3.51 20.35
CA TYR A 10 -4.81 3.76 20.51
C TYR A 10 -3.95 2.69 19.85
N ILE A 11 -4.46 1.46 19.72
CA ILE A 11 -3.81 0.38 18.97
C ILE A 11 -3.80 0.72 17.48
N VAL A 12 -4.96 1.05 16.92
CA VAL A 12 -5.08 1.43 15.51
C VAL A 12 -4.31 2.73 15.23
N LYS A 13 -4.32 3.68 16.17
CA LYS A 13 -3.51 4.90 16.10
C LYS A 13 -2.02 4.60 15.93
N ALA A 14 -1.48 3.66 16.70
CA ALA A 14 -0.08 3.28 16.64
C ALA A 14 0.27 2.62 15.30
N GLU A 15 -0.56 1.70 14.80
CA GLU A 15 -0.36 1.08 13.48
C GLU A 15 -0.36 2.11 12.34
N ILE A 16 -1.31 3.06 12.39
CA ILE A 16 -1.43 4.16 11.43
C ILE A 16 -0.19 5.04 11.49
N GLN A 17 0.30 5.38 12.69
CA GLN A 17 1.50 6.20 12.87
C GLN A 17 2.76 5.50 12.35
N ASP A 18 2.97 4.21 12.64
CA ASP A 18 4.09 3.42 12.12
C ASP A 18 4.10 3.40 10.60
N SER A 19 2.91 3.36 9.99
CA SER A 19 2.75 3.38 8.53
C SER A 19 3.13 4.74 7.94
N ILE A 20 2.73 5.84 8.58
CA ILE A 20 3.13 7.20 8.22
C ILE A 20 4.66 7.36 8.34
N ASP A 21 5.24 6.90 9.44
CA ASP A 21 6.67 7.08 9.74
C ASP A 21 7.55 6.31 8.76
N LYS A 22 7.15 5.07 8.40
CA LYS A 22 7.82 4.30 7.34
C LYS A 22 7.77 5.03 6.01
N LEU A 23 6.61 5.56 5.64
CA LEU A 23 6.43 6.22 4.36
C LEU A 23 7.20 7.55 4.28
N GLN A 24 7.22 8.33 5.36
CA GLN A 24 8.06 9.51 5.48
C GLN A 24 9.55 9.15 5.39
N SER A 25 9.97 8.04 5.99
CA SER A 25 11.36 7.55 5.91
C SER A 25 11.76 7.21 4.48
N THR A 26 10.94 6.45 3.75
CA THR A 26 11.15 6.13 2.32
C THR A 26 11.19 7.41 1.46
N PHE A 27 10.33 8.39 1.76
CA PHE A 27 10.32 9.68 1.08
C PHE A 27 11.58 10.50 1.34
N HIS A 28 12.05 10.57 2.58
CA HIS A 28 13.30 11.25 2.92
C HIS A 28 14.51 10.58 2.27
N GLN A 29 14.55 9.25 2.23
CA GLN A 29 15.57 8.50 1.49
C GLN A 29 15.56 8.86 0.00
N TRP A 30 14.40 8.85 -0.64
CA TRP A 30 14.26 9.27 -2.04
C TRP A 30 14.76 10.70 -2.28
N LYS A 31 14.39 11.65 -1.42
CA LYS A 31 14.81 13.06 -1.52
C LYS A 31 16.33 13.24 -1.39
N ASN A 32 16.97 12.40 -0.57
CA ASN A 32 18.41 12.47 -0.30
C ASN A 32 19.25 11.68 -1.32
N VAL A 33 18.66 10.77 -2.11
CA VAL A 33 19.36 10.06 -3.20
C VAL A 33 19.54 11.00 -4.40
N THR A 34 20.62 11.78 -4.35
CA THR A 34 20.98 12.75 -5.41
C THR A 34 21.91 12.17 -6.48
N SER A 35 22.60 11.05 -6.22
CA SER A 35 23.75 10.61 -7.03
C SER A 35 23.53 9.43 -7.99
N ASN A 36 22.47 8.62 -7.82
CA ASN A 36 22.26 7.42 -8.65
C ASN A 36 20.88 7.45 -9.35
N PRO A 37 20.81 7.69 -10.67
CA PRO A 37 19.55 7.80 -11.41
C PRO A 37 18.70 6.52 -11.36
N GLY A 38 19.31 5.34 -11.39
CA GLY A 38 18.60 4.06 -11.39
C GLY A 38 17.95 3.73 -10.03
N GLU A 39 18.66 4.06 -8.95
CA GLU A 39 18.18 3.88 -7.57
C GLU A 39 17.04 4.85 -7.24
N ARG A 40 17.11 6.09 -7.77
CA ARG A 40 16.00 7.06 -7.67
C ARG A 40 14.74 6.55 -8.36
N VAL A 41 14.86 5.91 -9.52
CA VAL A 41 13.73 5.35 -10.27
C VAL A 41 13.12 4.15 -9.54
N HIS A 42 13.94 3.25 -8.99
CA HIS A 42 13.47 2.13 -8.18
C HIS A 42 12.72 2.59 -6.93
N LEU A 43 13.33 3.49 -6.15
CA LEU A 43 12.72 4.06 -4.95
C LEU A 43 11.44 4.82 -5.30
N MET A 44 11.39 5.52 -6.43
CA MET A 44 10.17 6.21 -6.86
C MET A 44 9.06 5.23 -7.25
N LYS A 45 9.40 4.13 -7.93
CA LYS A 45 8.44 3.08 -8.27
C LYS A 45 7.90 2.41 -7.01
N GLU A 46 8.77 2.15 -6.05
CA GLU A 46 8.41 1.60 -4.74
C GLU A 46 7.56 2.58 -3.91
N LEU A 47 7.85 3.88 -3.96
CA LEU A 47 7.06 4.93 -3.31
C LEU A 47 5.70 5.09 -4.00
N LEU A 48 5.64 5.01 -5.33
CA LEU A 48 4.41 5.05 -6.10
C LEU A 48 3.56 3.81 -5.83
N THR A 49 4.16 2.62 -5.87
CA THR A 49 3.48 1.36 -5.52
C THR A 49 3.08 1.35 -4.06
N SER A 50 3.87 1.92 -3.13
CA SER A 50 3.45 2.10 -1.74
C SER A 50 2.25 3.06 -1.67
N CYS A 51 2.28 4.21 -2.35
CA CYS A 51 1.16 5.16 -2.43
C CYS A 51 -0.10 4.63 -3.13
N GLU A 52 0.04 3.73 -4.10
CA GLU A 52 -1.06 3.07 -4.83
C GLU A 52 -1.48 1.74 -4.19
N SER A 53 -0.66 1.19 -3.28
CA SER A 53 -0.86 -0.10 -2.62
C SER A 53 -2.10 -0.08 -1.73
N LEU A 54 -2.67 -1.26 -1.57
CA LEU A 54 -3.75 -1.61 -0.65
C LEU A 54 -3.52 -1.09 0.78
N GLU A 55 -2.27 -0.82 1.18
CA GLU A 55 -1.94 -0.16 2.45
C GLU A 55 -2.53 1.25 2.59
N TRP A 56 -2.56 2.05 1.52
CA TRP A 56 -3.15 3.40 1.55
C TRP A 56 -4.69 3.38 1.56
N GLN A 57 -5.30 2.47 0.81
CA GLN A 57 -6.76 2.26 0.86
C GLN A 57 -7.19 1.72 2.23
N CYS A 58 -6.34 0.92 2.87
CA CYS A 58 -6.54 0.47 4.23
C CYS A 58 -6.39 1.61 5.24
N PHE A 59 -5.43 2.51 5.03
CA PHE A 59 -5.22 3.70 5.84
C PHE A 59 -6.43 4.64 5.83
N ASP A 60 -6.90 5.08 4.66
CA ASP A 60 -8.06 5.96 4.55
C ASP A 60 -9.31 5.30 5.14
N ARG A 61 -9.52 3.99 4.89
CA ARG A 61 -10.62 3.24 5.54
C ARG A 61 -10.48 3.18 7.06
N LYS A 62 -9.29 2.90 7.60
CA LYS A 62 -9.07 2.85 9.06
C LYS A 62 -9.32 4.22 9.69
N VAL A 63 -8.87 5.29 9.06
CA VAL A 63 -9.11 6.68 9.50
C VAL A 63 -10.59 7.03 9.45
N ASP A 64 -11.32 6.61 8.41
CA ASP A 64 -12.77 6.78 8.29
C ASP A 64 -13.54 6.00 9.36
N GLU A 65 -13.15 4.75 9.64
CA GLU A 65 -13.73 3.96 10.71
C GLU A 65 -13.46 4.58 12.09
N LEU A 66 -12.28 5.18 12.32
CA LEU A 66 -12.01 5.96 13.54
C LEU A 66 -12.90 7.20 13.62
N ASN A 67 -13.12 7.92 12.52
CA ASN A 67 -14.04 9.06 12.50
C ASN A 67 -15.48 8.65 12.80
N LYS A 68 -15.95 7.52 12.26
CA LYS A 68 -17.27 6.96 12.56
C LYS A 68 -17.37 6.55 14.03
N ALA A 69 -16.35 5.88 14.56
CA ALA A 69 -16.29 5.47 15.96
C ALA A 69 -16.33 6.68 16.90
N ILE A 70 -15.58 7.76 16.59
CA ILE A 70 -15.64 9.03 17.32
C ILE A 70 -17.04 9.65 17.24
N ALA A 71 -17.68 9.62 16.07
CA ALA A 71 -19.03 10.18 15.89
C ALA A 71 -20.10 9.39 16.67
N VAL A 72 -19.97 8.07 16.76
CA VAL A 72 -20.83 7.21 17.59
C VAL A 72 -20.57 7.46 19.08
N ALA A 73 -19.30 7.53 19.48
CA ALA A 73 -18.92 7.81 20.86
C ALA A 73 -19.37 9.20 21.33
N ALA A 74 -19.35 10.20 20.45
CA ALA A 74 -19.81 11.55 20.75
C ALA A 74 -21.34 11.66 20.94
N ARG A 75 -22.12 10.67 20.47
CA ARG A 75 -23.57 10.63 20.68
C ARG A 75 -23.96 10.16 22.08
N ASP A 76 -23.15 9.31 22.69
CA ASP A 76 -23.33 8.87 24.07
C ASP A 76 -21.98 8.70 24.78
N PRO A 77 -21.34 9.80 25.20
CA PRO A 77 -20.02 9.77 25.82
C PRO A 77 -19.99 9.00 27.15
N ALA A 78 -21.12 9.02 27.88
CA ALA A 78 -21.26 8.37 29.18
C ALA A 78 -21.23 6.84 29.09
N TYR A 79 -21.80 6.27 28.02
CA TYR A 79 -21.75 4.82 27.76
C TYR A 79 -20.32 4.31 27.53
N TYR A 80 -19.44 5.14 26.95
CA TYR A 80 -18.06 4.76 26.64
C TYR A 80 -17.03 5.25 27.67
N ASN A 81 -17.45 5.93 28.74
CA ASN A 81 -16.57 6.58 29.73
C ASN A 81 -15.52 7.50 29.05
N LEU A 82 -15.91 8.17 27.99
CA LEU A 82 -15.05 9.09 27.25
C LEU A 82 -15.36 10.53 27.65
N ASP A 83 -14.33 11.27 28.03
CA ASP A 83 -14.43 12.70 28.31
C ASP A 83 -14.41 13.51 27.01
N GLU A 84 -15.09 14.66 26.99
CA GLU A 84 -15.13 15.55 25.82
C GLU A 84 -13.72 16.02 25.41
N THR A 85 -12.83 16.18 26.39
CA THR A 85 -11.42 16.51 26.14
C THR A 85 -10.66 15.40 25.41
N GLU A 86 -11.05 14.15 25.63
CA GLU A 86 -10.46 12.98 24.99
C GLU A 86 -11.02 12.78 23.59
N LEU A 87 -12.32 12.98 23.39
CA LEU A 87 -12.93 12.99 22.05
C LEU A 87 -12.32 14.08 21.16
N GLU A 88 -12.07 15.27 21.69
CA GLU A 88 -11.43 16.35 20.93
C GLU A 88 -9.97 16.03 20.60
N ARG A 89 -9.21 15.36 21.49
CA ARG A 89 -7.87 14.84 21.15
C ARG A 89 -7.91 13.87 19.99
N ARG A 90 -8.85 12.92 20.00
CA ARG A 90 -8.99 11.92 18.92
C ARG A 90 -9.34 12.60 17.60
N ARG A 91 -10.32 13.49 17.61
CA ARG A 91 -10.76 14.25 16.44
C ARG A 91 -9.62 15.09 15.85
N LYS A 92 -8.87 15.79 16.71
CA LYS A 92 -7.70 16.57 16.30
C LYS A 92 -6.62 15.69 15.69
N TRP A 93 -6.24 14.58 16.34
CA TRP A 93 -5.22 13.68 15.80
C TRP A 93 -5.64 13.07 14.46
N THR A 94 -6.89 12.61 14.32
CA THR A 94 -7.38 12.04 13.06
C THR A 94 -7.35 13.06 11.93
N ARG A 95 -7.71 14.32 12.20
CA ARG A 95 -7.59 15.42 11.23
C ARG A 95 -6.13 15.71 10.86
N ASP A 96 -5.25 15.77 11.86
CA ASP A 96 -3.83 16.05 11.65
C ASP A 96 -3.15 14.91 10.88
N ALA A 97 -3.52 13.65 11.12
CA ALA A 97 -3.06 12.48 10.37
C ALA A 97 -3.49 12.56 8.89
N HIS A 98 -4.77 12.90 8.64
CA HIS A 98 -5.28 13.10 7.28
C HIS A 98 -4.57 14.25 6.54
N ALA A 99 -4.26 15.34 7.24
CA ALA A 99 -3.52 16.47 6.65
C ALA A 99 -2.05 16.13 6.32
N GLN A 100 -1.37 15.38 7.20
CA GLN A 100 0.00 14.91 6.96
C GLN A 100 0.05 13.99 5.73
N VAL A 101 -0.89 13.06 5.65
CA VAL A 101 -1.13 12.16 4.52
C VAL A 101 -1.35 12.92 3.22
N ALA A 102 -2.27 13.90 3.22
CA ALA A 102 -2.56 14.70 2.03
C ALA A 102 -1.33 15.50 1.58
N THR A 103 -0.54 16.00 2.53
CA THR A 103 0.71 16.73 2.25
C THR A 103 1.74 15.81 1.61
N VAL A 104 1.99 14.63 2.18
CA VAL A 104 2.95 13.67 1.62
C VAL A 104 2.52 13.23 0.23
N ARG A 105 1.23 12.93 0.03
CA ARG A 105 0.69 12.57 -1.30
C ARG A 105 0.92 13.68 -2.32
N GLY A 106 0.55 14.92 -1.99
CA GLY A 106 0.77 16.06 -2.88
C GLY A 106 2.26 16.27 -3.20
N THR A 107 3.16 15.98 -2.25
CA THR A 107 4.61 16.10 -2.46
C THR A 107 5.15 14.96 -3.32
N VAL A 108 4.64 13.75 -3.17
CA VAL A 108 4.97 12.58 -4.01
C VAL A 108 4.45 12.78 -5.44
N GLU A 109 3.24 13.29 -5.62
CA GLU A 109 2.69 13.64 -6.94
C GLU A 109 3.44 14.81 -7.59
N ALA A 110 3.86 15.82 -6.83
CA ALA A 110 4.73 16.88 -7.34
C ALA A 110 6.14 16.35 -7.70
N GLY A 111 6.69 15.44 -6.89
CA GLY A 111 7.94 14.74 -7.15
C GLY A 111 7.87 13.85 -8.39
N ARG A 112 6.72 13.22 -8.64
CA ARG A 112 6.38 12.49 -9.87
C ARG A 112 6.38 13.43 -11.08
N GLN A 113 5.78 14.62 -10.96
CA GLN A 113 5.80 15.61 -12.04
C GLN A 113 7.20 16.17 -12.31
N GLN A 114 8.05 16.31 -11.28
CA GLN A 114 9.45 16.70 -11.44
C GLN A 114 10.34 15.59 -12.01
N SER A 115 10.12 14.33 -11.64
CA SER A 115 10.87 13.20 -12.22
C SER A 115 10.45 12.91 -13.66
N ILE A 116 9.17 13.09 -14.01
CA ILE A 116 8.67 13.11 -15.40
C ILE A 116 9.27 14.27 -16.20
N ARG A 117 9.76 15.33 -15.56
CA ARG A 117 10.52 16.41 -16.22
C ARG A 117 12.02 16.11 -16.32
N ILE A 118 12.59 15.31 -15.41
CA ILE A 118 14.02 14.96 -15.40
C ILE A 118 14.32 13.77 -16.31
N THR A 119 13.38 12.83 -16.44
CA THR A 119 13.33 11.91 -17.57
C THR A 119 12.47 12.61 -18.61
N PRO A 120 13.01 13.27 -19.65
CA PRO A 120 12.16 13.75 -20.72
C PRO A 120 11.46 12.51 -21.26
N GLY A 121 10.17 12.37 -20.95
CA GLY A 121 9.33 11.44 -21.64
C GLY A 121 9.49 11.79 -23.11
N ILE A 122 9.90 10.80 -23.91
CA ILE A 122 10.10 10.87 -25.37
C ILE A 122 8.91 11.57 -26.09
N ASN A 123 7.77 11.68 -25.42
CA ASN A 123 6.55 12.34 -25.86
C ASN A 123 6.59 13.88 -25.81
N ASP A 124 7.32 14.53 -24.89
CA ASP A 124 7.32 15.99 -24.73
C ASP A 124 8.24 16.67 -25.77
N SER A 125 9.39 16.04 -26.05
CA SER A 125 10.25 16.41 -27.19
C SER A 125 9.55 16.19 -28.53
N ARG A 126 8.70 15.16 -28.64
CA ARG A 126 7.87 14.91 -29.83
C ARG A 126 6.78 15.98 -30.01
N GLN A 127 6.27 16.56 -28.92
CA GLN A 127 5.24 17.61 -28.97
C GLN A 127 5.82 18.99 -29.31
N GLU A 128 7.02 19.31 -28.81
CA GLU A 128 7.78 20.49 -29.23
C GLU A 128 8.26 20.39 -30.69
N LEU A 129 8.66 19.20 -31.16
CA LEU A 129 9.06 18.96 -32.55
C LEU A 129 7.89 18.85 -33.54
N MET A 130 6.66 18.68 -33.05
CA MET A 130 5.40 18.70 -33.85
C MET A 130 4.72 20.08 -33.82
N ARG A 131 5.26 21.07 -33.09
CA ARG A 131 4.82 22.47 -33.20
C ARG A 131 5.34 23.05 -34.51
N LEU A 132 4.48 23.01 -35.53
CA LEU A 132 4.63 23.79 -36.75
C LEU A 132 4.83 25.28 -36.40
N PRO A 133 5.91 25.94 -36.87
CA PRO A 133 5.96 27.40 -36.90
C PRO A 133 5.05 27.87 -38.03
N ASN A 134 3.78 28.13 -37.73
CA ASN A 134 2.95 28.89 -38.65
C ASN A 134 2.25 30.01 -37.90
N ASP A 135 2.74 31.22 -38.15
CA ASP A 135 1.92 32.39 -38.48
C ASP A 135 2.85 33.58 -38.78
N ARG A 136 3.33 33.66 -40.02
CA ARG A 136 3.73 34.94 -40.63
C ARG A 136 2.76 35.21 -41.78
N PRO A 137 2.09 36.38 -41.84
CA PRO A 137 1.14 36.66 -42.91
C PRO A 137 1.87 36.73 -44.25
N TYR A 138 1.37 35.95 -45.21
CA TYR A 138 1.80 35.92 -46.60
C TYR A 138 1.71 37.32 -47.23
N GLN A 139 2.84 37.82 -47.76
CA GLN A 139 2.84 38.84 -48.78
C GLN A 139 3.20 38.18 -50.11
N ALA A 140 2.24 38.17 -51.02
CA ALA A 140 2.27 37.45 -52.27
C ALA A 140 3.33 37.99 -53.26
N GLY A 141 4.01 37.06 -53.92
CA GLY A 141 4.57 37.26 -55.25
C GLY A 141 6.05 36.90 -55.39
N ARG A 142 6.34 35.68 -55.89
CA ARG A 142 7.25 35.39 -57.03
C ARG A 142 7.58 33.89 -57.17
N SER A 143 7.42 33.39 -58.40
CA SER A 143 8.06 32.24 -59.09
C SER A 143 8.31 30.92 -58.33
N ASN A 144 7.62 29.87 -58.78
CA ASN A 144 7.44 28.55 -58.17
C ASN A 144 8.28 27.45 -58.85
N GLU A 145 9.60 27.59 -58.91
CA GLU A 145 10.53 26.53 -59.38
C GLU A 145 11.56 26.11 -58.31
N TYR A 146 11.83 26.96 -57.32
CA TYR A 146 12.68 26.61 -56.17
C TYR A 146 11.93 25.87 -55.05
N ALA A 147 10.61 26.01 -54.98
CA ALA A 147 9.78 25.36 -53.95
C ALA A 147 9.66 23.84 -54.12
N SER A 148 9.91 23.32 -55.33
CA SER A 148 9.83 21.88 -55.60
C SER A 148 11.07 21.12 -55.13
N GLN A 149 12.27 21.71 -55.26
CA GLN A 149 13.53 21.10 -54.79
C GLN A 149 13.62 21.11 -53.26
N ASP A 150 13.21 22.20 -52.61
CA ASP A 150 13.14 22.28 -51.15
C ASP A 150 12.13 21.28 -50.57
N ASN A 151 11.03 21.01 -51.30
CA ASN A 151 10.07 19.98 -50.91
C ASN A 151 10.65 18.56 -51.00
N ASP A 152 11.41 18.23 -52.04
CA ASP A 152 12.00 16.88 -52.18
C ASP A 152 13.10 16.61 -51.14
N GLU A 153 13.92 17.62 -50.80
CA GLU A 153 14.92 17.53 -49.73
C GLU A 153 14.26 17.44 -48.33
N PHE A 154 13.16 18.16 -48.13
CA PHE A 154 12.35 18.04 -46.92
C PHE A 154 11.66 16.67 -46.81
N ILE A 155 11.08 16.14 -47.90
CA ILE A 155 10.39 14.85 -47.90
C ILE A 155 11.37 13.70 -47.67
N SER A 156 12.56 13.74 -48.27
CA SER A 156 13.61 12.73 -48.06
C SER A 156 14.14 12.74 -46.63
N SER A 157 14.46 13.92 -46.09
CA SER A 157 14.93 14.05 -44.70
C SER A 157 13.86 13.65 -43.67
N GLU A 158 12.58 13.95 -43.91
CA GLU A 158 11.47 13.46 -43.07
C GLU A 158 11.26 11.95 -43.20
N SER A 159 11.39 11.39 -44.41
CA SER A 159 11.29 9.93 -44.64
C SER A 159 12.36 9.16 -43.86
N ASP A 160 13.61 9.62 -43.89
CA ASP A 160 14.72 9.00 -43.15
C ASP A 160 14.51 9.09 -41.64
N ARG A 161 13.98 10.21 -41.16
CA ARG A 161 13.61 10.40 -39.75
C ARG A 161 12.49 9.46 -39.32
N GLN A 162 11.46 9.29 -40.15
CA GLN A 162 10.37 8.35 -39.87
C GLN A 162 10.87 6.91 -39.85
N MET A 163 11.79 6.55 -40.74
CA MET A 163 12.41 5.22 -40.75
C MET A 163 13.21 4.93 -39.47
N LEU A 164 13.99 5.91 -38.98
CA LEU A 164 14.69 5.78 -37.70
C LEU A 164 13.74 5.62 -36.52
N LEU A 165 12.60 6.34 -36.54
CA LEU A 165 11.59 6.26 -35.49
C LEU A 165 10.89 4.90 -35.46
N ILE A 166 10.61 4.31 -36.63
CA ILE A 166 10.00 2.97 -36.74
C ILE A 166 11.00 1.93 -36.21
N LYS A 167 12.27 2.02 -36.59
CA LYS A 167 13.30 1.10 -36.11
C LYS A 167 13.49 1.16 -34.59
N GLN A 168 13.46 2.35 -34.00
CA GLN A 168 13.51 2.50 -32.55
C GLN A 168 12.29 1.88 -31.86
N GLN A 169 11.09 2.03 -32.43
CA GLN A 169 9.89 1.39 -31.91
C GLN A 169 9.98 -0.14 -31.98
N ASP A 170 10.53 -0.70 -33.05
CA ASP A 170 10.72 -2.15 -33.15
C ASP A 170 11.70 -2.68 -32.09
N GLU A 171 12.80 -1.97 -31.84
CA GLU A 171 13.75 -2.31 -30.76
C GLU A 171 13.09 -2.22 -29.37
N GLU A 172 12.23 -1.22 -29.13
CA GLU A 172 11.44 -1.08 -27.90
C GLU A 172 10.41 -2.22 -27.74
N LEU A 173 9.77 -2.66 -28.83
CA LEU A 173 8.81 -3.76 -28.81
C LEU A 173 9.49 -5.11 -28.52
N ASP A 174 10.70 -5.33 -29.02
CA ASP A 174 11.49 -6.52 -28.72
C ASP A 174 11.88 -6.56 -27.22
N GLU A 175 12.29 -5.43 -26.64
CA GLU A 175 12.59 -5.34 -25.21
C GLU A 175 11.33 -5.53 -24.35
N LEU A 176 10.19 -4.97 -24.78
CA LEU A 176 8.91 -5.16 -24.12
C LEU A 176 8.48 -6.64 -24.17
N SER A 177 8.63 -7.29 -25.32
CA SER A 177 8.35 -8.72 -25.50
C SER A 177 9.19 -9.58 -24.56
N ALA A 178 10.50 -9.32 -24.48
CA ALA A 178 11.40 -10.01 -23.55
C ALA A 178 11.01 -9.77 -22.07
N SER A 179 10.51 -8.58 -21.76
CA SER A 179 10.01 -8.26 -20.41
C SER A 179 8.71 -8.99 -20.08
N VAL A 180 7.82 -9.17 -21.07
CA VAL A 180 6.58 -9.95 -20.93
C VAL A 180 6.88 -11.45 -20.78
N GLU A 181 7.89 -11.98 -21.48
CA GLU A 181 8.30 -13.37 -21.28
C GLU A 181 8.84 -13.61 -19.86
N ARG A 182 9.69 -12.69 -19.36
CA ARG A 182 10.19 -12.73 -17.98
C ARG A 182 9.06 -12.64 -16.95
N ILE A 183 8.09 -11.74 -17.15
CA ILE A 183 6.97 -11.59 -16.21
C ILE A 183 6.06 -12.83 -16.23
N GLY A 184 5.88 -13.45 -17.40
CA GLY A 184 5.17 -14.71 -17.53
C GLY A 184 5.86 -15.84 -16.74
N GLY A 185 7.19 -15.94 -16.84
CA GLY A 185 7.98 -16.87 -16.04
C GLY A 185 7.85 -16.64 -14.53
N ILE A 186 7.96 -15.39 -14.07
CA ILE A 186 7.76 -15.03 -12.66
C ILE A 186 6.33 -15.36 -12.21
N GLY A 187 5.32 -15.11 -13.05
CA GLY A 187 3.93 -15.42 -12.76
C GLY A 187 3.67 -16.92 -12.55
N LEU A 188 4.34 -17.79 -13.33
CA LEU A 188 4.29 -19.24 -13.14
C LEU A 188 4.94 -19.65 -11.81
N THR A 189 6.10 -19.09 -11.48
CA THR A 189 6.77 -19.37 -10.20
C THR A 189 5.93 -18.90 -9.01
N ILE A 190 5.28 -17.73 -9.09
CA ILE A 190 4.35 -17.26 -8.06
C ILE A 190 3.16 -18.21 -7.92
N HIS A 191 2.61 -18.69 -9.04
CA HIS A 191 1.49 -19.64 -9.00
C HIS A 191 1.85 -20.95 -8.32
N GLU A 192 3.03 -21.51 -8.63
CA GLU A 192 3.54 -22.71 -7.96
C GLU A 192 3.75 -22.51 -6.47
N GLU A 193 4.33 -21.38 -6.07
CA GLU A 193 4.56 -21.02 -4.67
C GLU A 193 3.23 -20.82 -3.91
N LEU A 194 2.25 -20.14 -4.49
CA LEU A 194 0.91 -19.99 -3.92
C LEU A 194 0.20 -21.36 -3.77
N SER A 195 0.34 -22.24 -4.76
CA SER A 195 -0.17 -23.61 -4.67
C SER A 195 0.53 -24.43 -3.58
N GLY A 196 1.83 -24.19 -3.36
CA GLY A 196 2.59 -24.76 -2.25
C GLY A 196 2.09 -24.26 -0.89
N GLN A 197 1.87 -22.95 -0.77
CA GLN A 197 1.36 -22.33 0.45
C GLN A 197 -0.06 -22.81 0.81
N ASP A 198 -0.94 -23.02 -0.17
CA ASP A 198 -2.28 -23.58 0.08
C ASP A 198 -2.22 -24.97 0.73
N LYS A 199 -1.29 -25.82 0.28
CA LYS A 199 -1.05 -27.14 0.89
C LYS A 199 -0.52 -27.02 2.32
N ILE A 200 0.41 -26.10 2.57
CA ILE A 200 0.97 -25.86 3.90
C ILE A 200 -0.10 -25.31 4.85
N ILE A 201 -0.96 -24.40 4.39
CA ILE A 201 -2.08 -23.87 5.18
C ILE A 201 -3.05 -25.00 5.53
N HIS A 202 -3.37 -25.86 4.57
CA HIS A 202 -4.23 -27.01 4.82
C HIS A 202 -3.63 -27.97 5.86
N GLU A 203 -2.33 -28.27 5.76
CA GLU A 203 -1.61 -29.09 6.74
C GLU A 203 -1.60 -28.43 8.14
N LEU A 204 -1.30 -27.13 8.22
CA LEU A 204 -1.35 -26.37 9.46
C LEU A 204 -2.76 -26.37 10.08
N SER A 205 -3.81 -26.33 9.26
CA SER A 205 -5.19 -26.39 9.72
C SER A 205 -5.51 -27.76 10.33
N LEU A 206 -5.03 -28.86 9.71
CA LEU A 206 -5.17 -30.21 10.28
C LEU A 206 -4.42 -30.36 11.60
N ASP A 207 -3.20 -29.81 11.69
CA ASP A 207 -2.41 -29.81 12.93
C ASP A 207 -3.06 -28.96 14.03
N MET A 208 -3.67 -27.83 13.66
CA MET A 208 -4.45 -26.99 14.57
C MET A 208 -5.68 -27.72 15.09
N ASP A 209 -6.42 -28.43 14.24
CA ASP A 209 -7.57 -29.24 14.63
C ASP A 209 -7.16 -30.39 15.56
N SER A 210 -6.05 -31.07 15.26
CA SER A 210 -5.47 -32.09 16.13
C SER A 210 -5.08 -31.52 17.49
N THR A 211 -4.41 -30.36 17.50
CA THR A 211 -4.01 -29.67 18.73
C THR A 211 -5.22 -29.21 19.53
N SER A 212 -6.25 -28.69 18.87
CA SER A 212 -7.54 -28.29 19.46
C SER A 212 -8.22 -29.49 20.13
N ASN A 213 -8.30 -30.63 19.45
CA ASN A 213 -8.85 -31.87 20.00
C ASN A 213 -8.06 -32.36 21.21
N ARG A 214 -6.73 -32.29 21.18
CA ARG A 214 -5.87 -32.64 22.33
C ARG A 214 -6.09 -31.68 23.50
N LEU A 215 -6.23 -30.38 23.23
CA LEU A 215 -6.50 -29.38 24.24
C LEU A 215 -7.89 -29.56 24.87
N ASP A 216 -8.92 -29.86 24.08
CA ASP A 216 -10.27 -30.19 24.58
C ASP A 216 -10.25 -31.42 25.49
N PHE A 217 -9.47 -32.45 25.13
CA PHE A 217 -9.29 -33.61 25.99
C PHE A 217 -8.62 -33.25 27.33
N VAL A 218 -7.54 -32.46 27.29
CA VAL A 218 -6.85 -31.98 28.50
C VAL A 218 -7.78 -31.10 29.34
N GLN A 219 -8.60 -30.27 28.70
CA GLN A 219 -9.59 -29.42 29.36
C GLN A 219 -10.63 -30.26 30.09
N LYS A 220 -11.26 -31.23 29.40
CA LYS A 220 -12.24 -32.16 30.00
C LYS A 220 -11.66 -32.97 31.14
N ALA A 221 -10.42 -33.45 31.00
CA ALA A 221 -9.73 -34.17 32.07
C ALA A 221 -9.51 -33.28 33.30
N ARG A 222 -9.14 -32.01 33.11
CA ARG A 222 -8.99 -31.03 34.20
C ARG A 222 -10.33 -30.75 34.89
N ASP A 223 -11.40 -30.61 34.13
CA ASP A 223 -12.74 -30.35 34.66
C ASP A 223 -13.24 -31.56 35.48
N HIS A 224 -13.04 -32.77 34.97
CA HIS A 224 -13.35 -34.01 35.70
C HIS A 224 -12.53 -34.14 36.98
N GLN A 225 -11.22 -33.85 36.95
CA GLN A 225 -10.35 -33.87 38.13
C GLN A 225 -10.79 -32.85 39.18
N THR A 226 -11.25 -31.68 38.74
CA THR A 226 -11.77 -30.64 39.64
C THR A 226 -13.05 -31.13 40.32
N GLN A 227 -13.95 -31.77 39.57
CA GLN A 227 -15.18 -32.33 40.11
C GLN A 227 -14.93 -33.47 41.11
N THR A 228 -13.99 -34.38 40.83
CA THR A 228 -13.63 -35.46 41.78
C THR A 228 -12.99 -34.90 43.06
N ASN A 229 -12.15 -33.88 42.97
CA ASN A 229 -11.58 -33.21 44.13
C ASN A 229 -12.68 -32.57 45.01
N THR A 230 -13.64 -31.86 44.41
CA THR A 230 -14.76 -31.26 45.16
C THR A 230 -15.63 -32.31 45.86
N LEU A 231 -15.89 -33.45 45.21
CA LEU A 231 -16.65 -34.56 45.80
C LEU A 231 -15.91 -35.25 46.95
N ASN A 232 -14.59 -35.40 46.83
CA ASN A 232 -13.74 -35.94 47.90
C ASN A 232 -13.69 -35.01 49.12
N ASP A 233 -13.60 -33.69 48.89
CA ASP A 233 -13.62 -32.72 49.98
C ASP A 233 -14.99 -32.67 50.68
N ALA A 234 -16.09 -32.78 49.93
CA ALA A 234 -17.44 -32.91 50.50
C ALA A 234 -17.59 -34.19 51.35
N SER A 235 -17.10 -35.33 50.87
CA SER A 235 -17.11 -36.60 51.61
C SER A 235 -16.28 -36.53 52.89
N LYS A 236 -15.08 -35.91 52.86
CA LYS A 236 -14.24 -35.72 54.05
C LYS A 236 -14.94 -34.84 55.09
N ASN A 237 -15.57 -33.75 54.66
CA ASN A 237 -16.32 -32.87 55.56
C ASN A 237 -17.52 -33.61 56.18
N PHE A 238 -18.28 -34.39 55.41
CA PHE A 238 -19.40 -35.18 55.93
C PHE A 238 -18.95 -36.22 56.96
N LEU A 239 -17.85 -36.94 56.69
CA LEU A 239 -17.26 -37.90 57.65
C LEU A 239 -16.72 -37.20 58.90
N ALA A 240 -16.15 -35.99 58.77
CA ALA A 240 -15.76 -35.18 59.92
C ALA A 240 -16.96 -34.77 60.77
N PHE A 241 -18.08 -34.38 60.15
CA PHE A 241 -19.34 -34.08 60.84
C PHE A 241 -19.92 -35.31 61.56
N GLN A 242 -19.85 -36.51 60.97
CA GLN A 242 -20.29 -37.75 61.64
C GLN A 242 -19.38 -38.16 62.81
N ASN A 243 -18.06 -37.99 62.69
CA ASN A 243 -17.11 -38.37 63.74
C ASN A 243 -17.01 -37.35 64.89
N PHE A 244 -17.37 -36.08 64.66
CA PHE A 244 -17.37 -35.01 65.68
C PHE A 244 -18.78 -34.61 66.14
N GLY A 245 -19.80 -35.43 65.86
CA GLY A 245 -21.18 -35.17 66.28
C GLY A 245 -21.32 -35.01 67.80
N ILE A 246 -21.53 -33.75 68.21
CA ILE A 246 -22.55 -33.35 69.18
C ILE A 246 -23.82 -33.06 68.38
#